data_AF-R5KCE0-F1
#
_entry.id   AF-R5KCE0-F1
#
_cell.length_a   1.000
_cell.length_b   1.000
_cell.length_c   1.000
_cell.angle_alpha   90.00
_cell.angle_beta   90.00
_cell.angle_gamma   90.00
#
_symmetry.space_group_name_H-M   'P 1'
#
loop_
_entity.id
_entity.type
_entity.pdbx_description
1 polymer ?
#
loop_
_entity_poly.entity_id
_entity_poly.type
_entity_poly.pdbx_seq_one_letter_code
_entity_poly.pdbx_strand_id
1 'polypeptide(L)'
;MDKKTLEFVTYCIGKLSVLLQLPQKEIYKRLKTSGILYDYIVPSYDVLHTFSSRYLMEDLTEYMREKGVLPLDKATDIFYSSETASMIEDGIADLHCRSGRYLAGEITREYQETQQ
;
A
#
# COMPACT_ATOMS: atom_id res chain seq x y z
N MET A 1 -3.07 -25.58 -10.88
CA MET A 1 -3.76 -25.06 -9.68
C MET A 1 -4.95 -25.95 -9.41
N ASP A 2 -5.06 -26.50 -8.21
CA ASP A 2 -6.17 -27.36 -7.81
C ASP A 2 -7.41 -26.54 -7.46
N LYS A 3 -8.55 -27.23 -7.29
CA LYS A 3 -9.84 -26.60 -7.01
C LYS A 3 -9.85 -25.81 -5.70
N LYS A 4 -9.22 -26.32 -4.64
CA LYS A 4 -9.25 -25.67 -3.32
C LYS A 4 -8.43 -24.38 -3.34
N THR A 5 -7.26 -24.42 -3.97
CA THR A 5 -6.44 -23.21 -4.17
C THR A 5 -7.16 -22.16 -5.01
N LEU A 6 -7.90 -22.57 -6.06
CA LEU A 6 -8.70 -21.63 -6.86
C LEU A 6 -9.81 -20.97 -6.03
N GLU A 7 -10.55 -21.75 -5.24
CA GLU A 7 -11.60 -21.24 -4.35
C GLU A 7 -11.01 -20.26 -3.32
N PHE A 8 -9.85 -20.58 -2.75
CA PHE A 8 -9.14 -19.73 -1.80
C PHE A 8 -8.65 -18.42 -2.43
N VAL A 9 -8.00 -18.47 -3.58
CA VAL A 9 -7.57 -17.27 -4.32
C VAL A 9 -8.77 -16.36 -4.64
N THR A 10 -9.87 -16.97 -5.10
CA THR A 10 -11.10 -16.23 -5.42
C THR A 10 -11.67 -15.56 -4.17
N TYR A 11 -11.66 -16.27 -3.04
CA TYR A 11 -12.04 -15.73 -1.74
C TYR A 11 -11.17 -14.54 -1.31
N CYS A 12 -9.84 -14.65 -1.41
CA CYS A 12 -8.91 -13.56 -1.08
C CYS A 12 -9.18 -12.32 -1.93
N ILE A 13 -9.33 -12.48 -3.25
CA ILE A 13 -9.61 -11.37 -4.17
C ILE A 13 -10.94 -10.69 -3.81
N GLY A 14 -11.99 -11.47 -3.54
CA GLY A 14 -13.30 -10.94 -3.16
C GLY A 14 -13.26 -10.18 -1.83
N LYS A 15 -12.58 -10.72 -0.82
CA LYS A 15 -12.43 -10.06 0.49
C LYS A 15 -11.60 -8.78 0.42
N LEU A 16 -10.46 -8.80 -0.27
CA LEU A 16 -9.63 -7.63 -0.49
C LEU A 16 -10.38 -6.54 -1.27
N SER A 17 -11.20 -6.91 -2.25
CA SER A 17 -12.03 -5.97 -3.00
C SER A 17 -12.98 -5.18 -2.09
N VAL A 18 -13.62 -5.85 -1.13
CA VAL A 18 -14.48 -5.19 -0.14
C VAL A 18 -13.67 -4.32 0.82
N LEU A 19 -12.55 -4.84 1.33
CA LEU A 19 -11.72 -4.15 2.32
C LEU A 19 -11.05 -2.88 1.76
N LEU A 20 -10.55 -2.95 0.53
CA LEU A 20 -9.85 -1.85 -0.14
C LEU A 20 -10.78 -0.97 -0.98
N GLN A 21 -12.06 -1.32 -1.09
CA GLN A 21 -13.04 -0.66 -1.98
C GLN A 21 -12.59 -0.57 -3.44
N LEU A 22 -11.85 -1.57 -3.91
CA LEU A 22 -11.36 -1.66 -5.29
C LEU A 22 -12.10 -2.76 -6.05
N PRO A 23 -12.34 -2.63 -7.37
CA PRO A 23 -12.93 -3.70 -8.15
C PRO A 23 -12.08 -4.99 -8.09
N GLN A 24 -12.72 -6.16 -8.01
CA GLN A 24 -12.02 -7.46 -7.97
C GLN A 24 -11.04 -7.64 -9.14
N LYS A 25 -11.39 -7.14 -10.33
CA LYS A 25 -10.51 -7.13 -11.51
C LYS A 25 -9.19 -6.38 -11.26
N GLU A 26 -9.28 -5.24 -10.58
CA GLU A 26 -8.11 -4.42 -10.24
C GLU A 26 -7.25 -5.10 -9.18
N ILE A 27 -7.87 -5.68 -8.15
CA ILE A 27 -7.17 -6.49 -7.14
C ILE A 27 -6.42 -7.66 -7.80
N TYR A 28 -7.08 -8.44 -8.67
CA TYR A 28 -6.44 -9.53 -9.39
C TYR A 28 -5.25 -9.05 -10.23
N LYS A 29 -5.41 -7.94 -10.97
CA LYS A 29 -4.34 -7.36 -11.79
C LYS A 29 -3.14 -6.98 -10.92
N ARG A 30 -3.37 -6.33 -9.78
CA ARG A 30 -2.33 -5.92 -8.82
C ARG A 30 -1.60 -7.11 -8.22
N LEU A 31 -2.33 -8.11 -7.73
CA LEU A 31 -1.74 -9.33 -7.16
C LEU A 31 -0.95 -10.12 -8.20
N LYS A 32 -1.43 -10.19 -9.45
CA LYS A 32 -0.74 -10.88 -10.54
C LYS A 32 0.54 -10.15 -10.95
N THR A 33 0.48 -8.84 -11.14
CA THR A 33 1.63 -8.05 -11.66
C THR A 33 2.75 -7.93 -10.64
N SER A 34 2.40 -7.91 -9.35
CA SER A 34 3.37 -7.85 -8.24
C SER A 34 4.00 -9.19 -7.87
N GLY A 35 3.58 -10.30 -8.50
CA GLY A 35 4.02 -11.64 -8.12
C GLY A 35 3.31 -12.21 -6.88
N ILE A 36 2.65 -11.39 -6.06
CA ILE A 36 1.97 -11.83 -4.81
C ILE A 36 1.03 -13.01 -5.05
N LEU A 37 0.32 -13.04 -6.17
CA LEU A 37 -0.58 -14.14 -6.48
C LEU A 37 0.14 -15.47 -6.65
N TYR A 38 1.15 -15.52 -7.53
CA TYR A 38 1.78 -16.77 -7.97
C TYR A 38 3.00 -17.15 -7.16
N ASP A 39 3.65 -16.19 -6.52
CA ASP A 39 4.88 -16.38 -5.75
C ASP A 39 4.62 -16.44 -4.24
N TYR A 40 3.45 -15.98 -3.76
CA TYR A 40 3.09 -16.00 -2.34
C TYR A 40 1.77 -16.73 -2.04
N ILE A 41 0.63 -16.25 -2.55
CA ILE A 41 -0.69 -16.79 -2.18
C ILE A 41 -0.85 -18.26 -2.62
N VAL A 42 -0.55 -18.57 -3.88
CA VAL A 42 -0.70 -19.93 -4.42
C VAL A 42 0.27 -20.92 -3.78
N PRO A 43 1.59 -20.64 -3.67
CA PRO A 43 2.52 -21.58 -3.04
C PRO A 43 2.30 -21.76 -1.53
N SER A 44 1.76 -20.74 -0.85
CA SER A 44 1.58 -20.75 0.61
C SER A 44 0.18 -21.17 1.06
N TYR A 45 -0.64 -21.73 0.15
CA TYR A 45 -2.02 -22.12 0.43
C TYR A 45 -2.14 -22.95 1.71
N ASP A 46 -1.31 -23.99 1.88
CA ASP A 46 -1.37 -24.93 3.01
C ASP A 46 -1.25 -24.26 4.38
N VAL A 47 -0.58 -23.12 4.46
CA VAL A 47 -0.46 -22.32 5.68
C VAL A 47 -1.58 -21.27 5.75
N LEU A 48 -1.74 -20.47 4.68
CA LEU A 48 -2.63 -19.31 4.68
C LEU A 48 -4.11 -19.68 4.87
N HIS A 49 -4.55 -20.84 4.36
CA HIS A 49 -5.95 -21.26 4.47
C HIS A 49 -6.38 -21.64 5.90
N THR A 50 -5.42 -21.78 6.82
CA THR A 50 -5.68 -22.07 8.24
C THR A 50 -5.92 -20.82 9.08
N PHE A 51 -5.57 -19.64 8.55
CA PHE A 51 -5.67 -18.38 9.27
C PHE A 51 -7.11 -17.89 9.36
N SER A 52 -7.41 -17.16 10.45
CA SER A 52 -8.68 -16.46 10.56
C SER A 52 -8.83 -15.45 9.42
N SER A 53 -10.06 -15.26 8.94
CA SER A 53 -10.34 -14.33 7.84
C SER A 53 -9.81 -12.92 8.10
N ARG A 54 -9.97 -12.42 9.34
CA ARG A 54 -9.54 -11.07 9.70
C ARG A 54 -8.01 -10.96 9.63
N TYR A 55 -7.31 -11.86 10.32
CA TYR A 55 -5.85 -11.87 10.35
C TYR A 55 -5.25 -12.00 8.94
N LEU A 56 -5.76 -12.93 8.14
CA LEU A 56 -5.27 -13.14 6.77
C LEU A 56 -5.43 -11.88 5.90
N MET A 57 -6.54 -11.16 6.03
CA MET A 57 -6.76 -9.95 5.23
C MET A 57 -5.89 -8.79 5.71
N GLU A 58 -5.69 -8.64 7.03
CA GLU A 58 -4.80 -7.63 7.60
C GLU A 58 -3.35 -7.88 7.13
N ASP A 59 -2.83 -9.10 7.30
CA ASP A 59 -1.49 -9.53 6.87
C ASP A 59 -1.28 -9.33 5.37
N LEU A 60 -2.22 -9.79 4.54
CA LEU A 60 -2.10 -9.66 3.09
C LEU A 60 -2.15 -8.20 2.63
N THR A 61 -2.94 -7.36 3.32
CA THR A 61 -3.01 -5.92 3.01
C THR A 61 -1.71 -5.21 3.38
N GLU A 62 -1.11 -5.55 4.51
CA GLU A 62 0.19 -5.05 4.94
C GLU A 62 1.28 -5.46 3.96
N TYR A 63 1.34 -6.74 3.59
CA TYR A 63 2.29 -7.24 2.59
C TYR A 63 2.15 -6.55 1.23
N MET A 64 0.91 -6.31 0.77
CA MET A 64 0.67 -5.55 -0.46
C MET A 64 1.17 -4.10 -0.36
N ARG A 65 1.12 -3.48 0.82
CA ARG A 65 1.64 -2.13 1.06
C ARG A 65 3.17 -2.12 1.06
N GLU A 66 3.81 -3.05 1.75
CA GLU A 66 5.27 -3.20 1.77
C GLU A 66 5.86 -3.44 0.37
N LYS A 67 5.14 -4.17 -0.48
CA LYS A 67 5.52 -4.41 -1.88
C LYS A 67 5.18 -3.25 -2.82
N GLY A 68 4.67 -2.12 -2.33
CA GLY A 68 4.30 -0.95 -3.14
C GLY A 68 3.13 -1.20 -4.10
N VAL A 69 2.31 -2.22 -3.84
CA VAL A 69 1.18 -2.62 -4.71
C VAL A 69 -0.07 -1.77 -4.42
N LEU A 70 -0.21 -1.34 -3.17
CA LEU A 70 -1.19 -0.35 -2.76
C LEU A 70 -0.52 1.01 -2.69
N PRO A 71 -1.16 2.08 -3.20
CA PRO A 71 -0.68 3.43 -2.94
C PRO A 71 -0.61 3.62 -1.43
N LEU A 72 0.39 4.34 -0.94
CA LEU A 72 0.30 4.83 0.43
C LEU A 72 -0.90 5.79 0.48
N ASP A 73 -1.28 6.14 1.70
CA ASP A 73 -2.04 7.36 1.89
C ASP A 73 -1.41 8.47 1.01
N LYS A 74 -2.21 9.15 0.16
CA LYS A 74 -1.71 10.17 -0.76
C LYS A 74 -0.89 11.25 -0.04
N ALA A 75 -1.23 11.58 1.20
CA ALA A 75 -0.46 12.51 2.01
C ALA A 75 0.91 11.92 2.43
N THR A 76 0.95 10.63 2.75
CA THR A 76 2.18 9.90 3.04
C THR A 76 3.08 9.79 1.81
N ASP A 77 2.53 9.48 0.63
CA ASP A 77 3.28 9.47 -0.63
C ASP A 77 3.90 10.85 -0.90
N ILE A 78 3.09 11.92 -0.79
CA ILE A 78 3.55 13.31 -0.95
C ILE A 78 4.67 13.64 0.03
N PHE A 79 4.50 13.30 1.31
CA PHE A 79 5.47 13.58 2.36
C PHE A 79 6.81 12.89 2.10
N TYR A 80 6.83 11.58 1.82
CA TYR A 80 8.08 10.86 1.58
C TYR A 80 8.76 11.21 0.25
N SER A 81 8.00 11.73 -0.71
CA SER A 81 8.57 12.23 -1.97
C SER A 81 9.12 13.65 -1.89
N SER A 82 8.94 14.36 -0.77
CA SER A 82 9.27 15.78 -0.64
C SER A 82 10.69 16.02 -0.17
N GLU A 83 11.45 16.82 -0.92
CA GLU A 83 12.75 17.36 -0.50
C GLU A 83 12.61 18.24 0.75
N THR A 84 11.52 19.01 0.84
CA THR A 84 11.20 19.82 2.03
C THR A 84 11.05 18.95 3.28
N ALA A 85 10.42 17.77 3.17
CA ALA A 85 10.29 16.83 4.29
C ALA A 85 11.67 16.32 4.75
N SER A 86 12.57 15.99 3.82
CA SER A 86 13.96 15.60 4.13
C SER A 86 14.71 16.71 4.87
N MET A 87 14.60 17.96 4.41
CA MET A 87 15.27 19.11 5.05
C MET A 87 14.78 19.38 6.48
N ILE A 88 13.50 19.07 6.77
CA ILE A 88 12.94 19.14 8.12
C ILE A 88 13.57 18.05 9.01
N GLU A 89 13.70 16.82 8.50
CA GLU A 89 14.29 15.69 9.22
C GLU A 89 15.79 15.91 9.51
N ASP A 90 16.52 16.46 8.54
CA ASP A 90 17.95 16.79 8.64
C ASP A 90 18.26 17.96 9.59
N GLY A 91 17.23 18.60 10.16
CA GLY A 91 17.39 19.61 11.19
C GLY A 91 17.94 20.94 10.67
N ILE A 92 17.67 21.29 9.40
CA ILE A 92 18.06 22.60 8.86
C ILE A 92 17.34 23.69 9.67
N ALA A 93 18.14 24.55 10.32
CA ALA A 93 17.74 25.40 11.44
C ALA A 93 16.49 26.27 11.19
N ASP A 94 16.29 26.76 9.96
CA ASP A 94 15.21 27.68 9.62
C ASP A 94 13.82 27.02 9.58
N LEU A 95 13.74 25.69 9.43
CA LEU A 95 12.49 24.95 9.30
C LEU A 95 11.91 24.54 10.66
N HIS A 96 12.75 24.24 11.65
CA HIS A 96 12.31 23.87 13.01
C HIS A 96 11.64 25.03 13.77
N CYS A 97 11.87 26.27 13.33
CA CYS A 97 11.19 27.45 13.87
C CYS A 97 9.85 27.75 13.19
N ARG A 98 9.43 26.99 12.17
CA ARG A 98 8.19 27.23 11.44
C ARG A 98 7.04 26.40 11.99
N SER A 99 5.82 26.90 11.82
CA SER A 99 4.61 26.18 12.22
C SER A 99 4.41 24.93 11.36
N GLY A 100 3.83 23.87 11.93
CA GLY A 100 3.49 22.65 11.17
C GLY A 100 2.56 22.93 9.97
N ARG A 101 1.68 23.95 10.06
CA ARG A 101 0.84 24.38 8.92
C ARG A 101 1.68 24.93 7.77
N TYR A 102 2.69 25.75 8.08
CA TYR A 102 3.59 26.32 7.07
C TYR A 102 4.35 25.20 6.36
N LEU A 103 4.94 24.28 7.14
CA LEU A 103 5.70 23.15 6.60
C LEU A 103 4.85 22.23 5.71
N ALA A 104 3.62 21.91 6.14
CA ALA A 104 2.69 21.13 5.32
C ALA A 104 2.30 21.87 4.02
N GLY A 105 2.21 23.20 4.07
CA GLY A 105 1.97 24.05 2.91
C GLY A 105 3.10 23.99 1.88
N GLU A 106 4.36 24.06 2.33
CA GLU A 106 5.54 23.96 1.46
C GLU A 106 5.63 22.57 0.81
N ILE A 107 5.47 21.50 1.58
CA ILE A 107 5.41 20.11 1.05
C ILE A 107 4.31 19.97 -0.01
N THR A 108 3.14 20.56 0.23
CA THR A 108 2.01 20.54 -0.73
C THR A 108 2.33 21.31 -2.00
N ARG A 109 2.99 22.47 -1.86
CA ARG A 109 3.38 23.33 -2.97
C ARG A 109 4.43 22.66 -3.84
N GLU A 110 5.45 22.07 -3.23
CA GLU A 110 6.48 21.29 -3.91
C GLU A 110 5.87 20.18 -4.78
N TYR A 111 4.90 19.43 -4.22
CA TYR A 111 4.17 18.41 -4.95
C TYR A 111 3.39 18.99 -6.15
N GLN A 112 2.76 20.16 -6.00
CA GLN A 112 2.05 20.80 -7.11
C GLN A 112 2.98 21.24 -8.25
N GLU A 113 4.17 21.75 -7.88
CA GLU A 113 5.19 22.20 -8.83
C GLU A 113 5.81 21.03 -9.62
N THR A 114 5.92 19.84 -9.01
CA THR A 114 6.42 18.62 -9.71
C THR A 114 5.41 17.97 -10.66
N GLN A 115 4.12 18.35 -10.62
CA GLN A 115 3.08 17.81 -11.53
C GLN A 115 2.86 18.68 -12.78
N GLN A 116 3.66 19.72 -12.98
CA GLN A 116 3.53 20.70 -14.06
C GLN A 116 4.60 20.49 -15.15
#